data_AF-A0A0G4NGS3-F1
#
_entry.id   AF-A0A0G4NGS3-F1
#
_cell.length_a   1.000
_cell.length_b   1.000
_cell.length_c   1.000
_cell.angle_alpha   90.00
_cell.angle_beta   90.00
_cell.angle_gamma   90.00
#
_symmetry.space_group_name_H-M   'P 1'
#
loop_
_entity.id
_entity.type
_entity.pdbx_description
1 polymer ?
#
loop_
_entity_poly.entity_id
_entity_poly.type
_entity_poly.pdbx_seq_one_letter_code
_entity_poly.pdbx_strand_id
1 'polypeptide(L)'
;MLKVSRDEIQHDNPRIPAPVKNSADMRILENAIGSCNTVTKVILSALSTGLALTGAGRFENMHRNDRLSTTTLSMMHYLPSALAGQNRIGHQKHTDISTLTLLFSE
;
A
#
# COMPACT_ATOMS: atom_id res chain seq x y z
N MET A 1 1.90 4.46 13.85
CA MET A 1 1.64 4.06 12.46
C MET A 1 2.93 3.55 11.88
N LEU A 2 2.97 2.29 11.44
CA LEU A 2 4.14 1.73 10.77
C LEU A 2 3.95 1.95 9.27
N LYS A 3 4.90 2.64 8.63
CA LYS A 3 4.90 2.86 7.18
C LYS A 3 6.16 2.29 6.60
N VAL A 4 6.02 1.54 5.51
CA VAL A 4 7.16 0.97 4.80
C VAL A 4 6.88 1.09 3.30
N SER A 5 7.79 1.71 2.56
CA SER A 5 7.68 1.76 1.09
C SER A 5 8.14 0.42 0.50
N ARG A 6 7.64 0.11 -0.70
CA ARG A 6 8.13 -1.05 -1.46
C ARG A 6 9.65 -0.99 -1.66
N ASP A 7 10.14 0.18 -2.06
CA ASP A 7 11.56 0.37 -2.35
C ASP A 7 12.44 0.20 -1.09
N GLU A 8 11.96 0.61 0.08
CA GLU A 8 12.70 0.44 1.35
C GLU A 8 12.87 -1.03 1.72
N ILE A 9 11.86 -1.88 1.47
CA ILE A 9 11.94 -3.32 1.75
C ILE A 9 12.93 -4.02 0.82
N GLN A 10 13.13 -3.50 -0.40
CA GLN A 10 14.01 -4.08 -1.40
C GLN A 10 15.47 -3.63 -1.25
N HIS A 11 15.79 -2.76 -0.28
CA HIS A 11 17.15 -2.30 -0.02
C HIS A 11 17.96 -3.32 0.77
N ASP A 12 19.27 -3.38 0.55
CA ASP A 12 20.19 -4.27 1.30
C ASP A 12 20.18 -4.05 2.83
N ASN A 13 19.82 -2.83 3.27
CA ASN A 13 19.70 -2.49 4.69
C ASN A 13 18.40 -1.71 4.97
N PRO A 14 17.26 -2.40 5.07
CA PRO A 14 15.95 -1.78 5.20
C PRO A 14 15.77 -1.14 6.60
N ARG A 15 15.26 0.09 6.63
CA ARG A 15 14.91 0.87 7.82
C ARG A 15 13.54 0.48 8.36
N ILE A 16 13.41 -0.79 8.71
CA ILE A 16 12.21 -1.37 9.33
C ILE A 16 12.45 -1.64 10.83
N PRO A 17 11.39 -1.76 11.66
CA PRO A 17 11.55 -2.08 13.08
C PRO A 17 12.25 -3.41 13.33
N ALA A 18 13.08 -3.49 14.38
CA ALA A 18 13.82 -4.70 14.74
C ALA A 18 12.95 -5.98 14.87
N PRO A 19 11.71 -5.94 15.40
CA PRO A 19 10.86 -7.14 15.47
C PRO A 19 10.56 -7.79 14.12
N VAL A 20 10.49 -6.99 13.04
CA VAL A 20 10.21 -7.48 11.68
C VAL A 20 11.49 -7.65 10.84
N LYS A 21 12.68 -7.38 11.40
CA LYS A 21 13.99 -7.61 10.75
C LYS A 21 14.41 -9.08 10.78
N ASN A 22 13.48 -9.99 10.49
CA ASN A 22 13.78 -11.41 10.30
C ASN A 22 13.35 -11.84 8.89
N SER A 23 14.00 -12.87 8.36
CA SER A 23 13.82 -13.28 6.96
C SER A 23 12.42 -13.81 6.64
N ALA A 24 11.72 -14.40 7.62
CA ALA A 24 10.38 -14.94 7.43
C ALA A 24 9.34 -13.82 7.28
N ASP A 25 9.34 -12.85 8.21
CA ASP A 25 8.40 -11.73 8.20
C ASP A 25 8.64 -10.79 7.02
N MET A 26 9.91 -10.58 6.67
CA MET A 26 10.27 -9.80 5.48
C MET A 26 9.69 -10.41 4.20
N ARG A 27 9.81 -11.73 4.05
CA ARG A 27 9.23 -12.43 2.90
C ARG A 27 7.71 -12.33 2.86
N ILE A 28 7.04 -12.31 4.02
CA ILE A 28 5.59 -12.09 4.10
C ILE A 28 5.24 -10.68 3.59
N LEU A 29 5.96 -9.65 4.05
CA LEU A 29 5.77 -8.27 3.61
C LEU A 29 6.00 -8.09 2.11
N GLU A 30 7.06 -8.68 1.56
CA GLU A 30 7.36 -8.68 0.14
C GLU A 30 6.24 -9.33 -0.68
N ASN A 31 5.78 -10.52 -0.27
CA ASN A 31 4.68 -11.23 -0.92
C ASN A 31 3.37 -10.43 -0.85
N ALA A 32 3.09 -9.80 0.28
CA ALA A 32 1.91 -8.96 0.45
C ALA A 32 1.96 -7.75 -0.51
N ILE A 33 3.11 -7.06 -0.62
CA ILE A 33 3.29 -5.92 -1.52
C ILE A 33 3.16 -6.36 -2.99
N GLY A 34 3.79 -7.47 -3.38
CA GLY A 34 3.70 -8.02 -4.73
C GLY A 34 2.26 -8.41 -5.10
N SER A 35 1.54 -9.04 -4.17
CA SER A 35 0.13 -9.42 -4.35
C SER A 35 -0.77 -8.19 -4.46
N CYS A 36 -0.57 -7.19 -3.60
CA CYS A 36 -1.30 -5.92 -3.66
C CYS A 36 -1.08 -5.24 -5.01
N ASN A 37 0.16 -5.11 -5.48
CA ASN A 37 0.46 -4.55 -6.81
C ASN A 37 -0.26 -5.29 -7.95
N THR A 38 -0.34 -6.62 -7.86
CA THR A 38 -1.05 -7.45 -8.84
C THR A 38 -2.55 -7.14 -8.83
N VAL A 39 -3.19 -7.13 -7.65
CA VAL A 39 -4.61 -6.80 -7.51
C VAL A 39 -4.90 -5.38 -7.99
N THR A 40 -4.08 -4.40 -7.61
CA THR A 40 -4.20 -3.01 -8.08
C THR A 40 -4.17 -2.95 -9.60
N LYS A 41 -3.23 -3.63 -10.26
CA LYS A 41 -3.13 -3.63 -11.73
C LYS A 41 -4.33 -4.29 -12.40
N VAL A 42 -4.90 -5.33 -11.80
CA VAL A 42 -6.15 -5.95 -12.30
C VAL A 42 -7.31 -4.97 -12.21
N ILE A 43 -7.46 -4.26 -11.08
CA ILE A 43 -8.49 -3.22 -10.91
C ILE A 43 -8.31 -2.10 -11.94
N LEU A 44 -7.08 -1.60 -12.10
CA LEU A 44 -6.77 -0.56 -13.09
C LEU A 44 -7.08 -1.02 -14.52
N SER A 45 -6.74 -2.26 -14.87
CA SER A 45 -7.04 -2.84 -16.18
C SER A 45 -8.55 -2.96 -16.44
N ALA A 46 -9.32 -3.36 -15.42
CA ALA A 46 -10.78 -3.43 -15.50
C ALA A 46 -11.40 -2.02 -15.69
N LEU A 47 -10.90 -1.02 -14.95
CA LEU A 47 -11.31 0.38 -15.12
C LEU A 47 -10.95 0.91 -16.51
N SER A 48 -9.74 0.63 -17.00
CA SER A 48 -9.32 0.97 -18.37
C SER A 48 -10.29 0.40 -19.40
N THR A 49 -10.69 -0.86 -19.26
CA THR A 49 -11.65 -1.52 -20.15
C THR A 49 -13.04 -0.88 -20.04
N GLY A 50 -13.54 -0.61 -18.83
CA GLY A 50 -14.83 0.03 -18.61
C GLY A 50 -14.93 1.45 -19.19
N LEU A 51 -13.80 2.16 -19.26
CA LEU A 51 -13.68 3.50 -19.85
C LEU A 51 -13.22 3.49 -21.32
N ALA A 52 -13.16 2.31 -21.96
CA ALA A 52 -12.72 2.14 -23.34
C ALA A 52 -11.32 2.70 -23.65
N LEU A 53 -10.41 2.68 -22.67
CA LEU A 53 -9.03 3.14 -22.84
C LEU A 53 -8.18 2.08 -23.56
N THR A 54 -7.30 2.55 -24.45
CA THR A 54 -6.44 1.71 -25.29
C THR A 54 -4.97 2.17 -25.26
N GLY A 55 -4.06 1.28 -25.64
CA GLY A 55 -2.63 1.57 -25.76
C GLY A 55 -2.01 2.17 -24.49
N ALA A 56 -1.18 3.19 -24.65
CA ALA A 56 -0.48 3.87 -23.56
C ALA A 56 -1.43 4.62 -22.59
N GLY A 57 -2.68 4.88 -22.99
CA GLY A 57 -3.67 5.55 -22.15
C GLY A 57 -4.30 4.69 -21.06
N ARG A 58 -4.02 3.38 -21.05
CA ARG A 58 -4.56 2.45 -20.04
C ARG A 58 -3.87 2.67 -18.68
N PHE A 59 -4.64 2.71 -17.61
CA PHE A 59 -4.17 3.09 -16.28
C PHE A 59 -3.08 2.17 -15.71
N GLU A 60 -3.17 0.86 -15.97
CA GLU A 60 -2.17 -0.11 -15.54
C GLU A 60 -0.79 0.10 -16.20
N ASN A 61 -0.75 0.75 -17.37
CA ASN A 61 0.51 1.10 -18.05
C ASN A 61 1.22 2.29 -17.41
N MET A 62 0.49 3.08 -16.62
CA MET A 62 1.07 4.19 -15.83
C MET A 62 1.77 3.70 -14.55
N HIS A 63 1.57 2.42 -14.16
CA HIS A 63 2.11 1.82 -12.95
C HIS A 63 3.24 0.83 -13.30
N ARG A 64 4.47 1.34 -13.35
CA ARG A 64 5.66 0.61 -13.80
C ARG A 64 6.20 -0.35 -12.74
N ASN A 65 6.71 -1.51 -13.16
CA ASN A 65 7.33 -2.49 -12.26
C ASN A 65 8.87 -2.43 -12.27
N ASP A 66 9.44 -1.82 -13.31
CA ASP A 66 10.87 -1.74 -13.63
C ASP A 66 11.56 -0.51 -13.02
N ARG A 67 10.83 0.30 -12.24
CA ARG A 67 11.33 1.53 -11.62
C ARG A 67 10.86 1.63 -10.18
N LEU A 68 11.51 2.52 -9.43
CA LEU A 68 11.14 2.91 -8.07
C LEU A 68 9.64 3.21 -7.98
N SER A 69 9.03 2.66 -6.94
CA SER A 69 7.59 2.69 -6.72
C SER A 69 7.25 3.62 -5.55
N THR A 70 6.30 4.52 -5.76
CA THR A 70 5.76 5.35 -4.67
C THR A 70 4.74 4.61 -3.79
N THR A 71 4.57 3.30 -3.99
CA THR A 71 3.68 2.47 -3.17
C THR A 71 4.21 2.36 -1.75
N THR A 72 3.33 2.61 -0.79
CA THR A 72 3.62 2.52 0.64
C THR A 72 2.60 1.62 1.32
N LEU A 73 3.09 0.65 2.10
CA LEU A 73 2.29 -0.08 3.07
C LEU A 73 2.16 0.77 4.34
N SER A 74 0.93 1.01 4.78
CA SER A 74 0.64 1.74 6.02
C SER A 74 -0.19 0.86 6.95
N MET A 75 0.39 0.48 8.08
CA MET A 75 -0.28 -0.26 9.14
C MET A 75 -0.73 0.70 10.23
N MET A 76 -2.05 0.79 10.37
CA MET A 76 -2.73 1.66 11.32
C MET A 76 -3.28 0.82 12.46
N HIS A 77 -2.91 1.17 13.70
CA HIS A 77 -3.44 0.57 14.92
C HIS A 77 -4.16 1.67 15.68
N TYR A 78 -5.49 1.59 15.72
CA TYR A 78 -6.33 2.53 16.45
C TYR A 78 -6.65 1.94 17.83
N LEU A 79 -6.45 2.74 18.88
CA LEU A 79 -6.79 2.31 20.24
C LEU A 79 -8.32 2.24 20.41
N PRO A 80 -8.82 1.35 21.28
CA PRO A 80 -10.22 1.34 21.69
C PRO A 80 -10.68 2.72 22.16
N SER A 81 -11.91 3.10 21.80
CA SER A 81 -12.49 4.42 22.12
C SER A 81 -12.49 4.75 23.62
N ALA A 82 -12.71 3.74 24.47
CA ALA A 82 -12.65 3.87 25.93
C ALA A 82 -11.26 4.31 26.44
N LEU A 83 -10.19 3.95 25.74
CA LEU A 83 -8.80 4.31 26.07
C LEU A 83 -8.37 5.60 25.36
N ALA A 84 -8.92 5.87 24.17
CA ALA A 84 -8.55 7.03 23.36
C ALA A 84 -9.04 8.36 23.97
N GLY A 85 -10.17 8.35 24.68
CA GLY A 85 -10.81 9.55 25.23
C GLY A 85 -11.82 10.19 24.24
N GLN A 86 -12.71 11.04 24.75
CA GLN A 86 -13.76 11.66 23.93
C GLN A 86 -13.17 12.62 22.89
N ASN A 87 -13.81 12.68 21.71
CA ASN A 87 -13.42 13.52 20.56
C ASN A 87 -12.01 13.26 19.99
N ARG A 88 -11.39 12.11 20.27
CA ARG A 88 -10.14 11.70 19.63
C ARG A 88 -10.42 10.90 18.37
N ILE A 89 -10.28 11.55 17.21
CA ILE A 89 -10.39 10.90 15.90
C ILE A 89 -9.02 10.32 15.54
N GLY A 90 -8.97 9.02 15.25
CA GLY A 90 -7.73 8.33 14.90
C GLY A 90 -7.09 8.85 13.61
N HIS A 91 -7.90 9.28 12.64
CA HIS A 91 -7.43 9.82 11.37
C HIS A 91 -8.42 10.83 10.81
N GLN A 92 -7.92 11.99 10.38
CA GLN A 92 -8.78 13.11 9.99
C GLN A 92 -9.52 12.84 8.67
N LYS A 93 -10.62 13.56 8.46
CA LYS A 93 -11.34 13.54 7.17
C LYS A 93 -10.42 14.06 6.08
N HIS A 94 -10.24 13.29 5.02
CA HIS A 94 -9.41 13.63 3.87
C HIS A 94 -9.78 12.74 2.68
N THR A 95 -9.22 13.06 1.52
CA THR A 95 -9.15 12.15 0.37
C THR A 95 -7.72 11.66 0.22
N ASP A 96 -7.55 10.43 -0.25
CA ASP A 96 -6.23 9.88 -0.52
C ASP A 96 -5.59 10.58 -1.74
N ILE A 97 -4.28 10.82 -1.66
CA ILE A 97 -3.47 11.33 -2.78
C ILE A 97 -3.04 10.21 -3.75
N SER A 98 -3.16 8.95 -3.32
CA SER A 98 -2.80 7.77 -4.11
C SER A 98 -3.79 7.57 -5.27
N THR A 99 -3.33 6.93 -6.34
CA THR A 99 -4.24 6.50 -7.41
C THR A 99 -5.24 5.45 -6.94
N LEU A 100 -4.79 4.50 -6.11
CA LEU A 100 -5.62 3.49 -5.47
C LEU A 100 -5.05 3.18 -4.07
N THR A 101 -5.95 2.93 -3.13
CA THR A 101 -5.64 2.41 -1.79
C THR A 101 -6.34 1.07 -1.63
N LEU A 102 -5.59 0.00 -1.37
CA LEU A 102 -6.15 -1.27 -0.89
C LEU A 102 -6.14 -1.26 0.63
N LEU A 103 -7.34 -1.26 1.21
CA LEU A 103 -7.53 -1.26 2.66
C LEU A 103 -8.02 -2.64 3.10
N PHE A 104 -7.29 -3.24 4.04
CA PHE A 104 -7.74 -4.39 4.80
C PHE A 104 -8.17 -3.89 6.19
N SER A 105 -9.46 -3.98 6.47
CA SER A 105 -10.07 -3.64 7.75
C SER A 105 -11.15 -4.65 8.08
N GLU A 106 -11.32 -4.97 9.36
CA GLU A 106 -12.47 -5.72 9.88
C GLU A 106 -13.64 -4.79 10.23
#